data_AF-A0ABD2WIZ3-F1
#
_entry.id   AF-A0ABD2WIZ3-F1
#
_cell.length_a   1.000
_cell.length_b   1.000
_cell.length_c   1.000
_cell.angle_alpha   90.00
_cell.angle_beta   90.00
_cell.angle_gamma   90.00
#
_symmetry.space_group_name_H-M   'P 1'
#
loop_
_entity.id
_entity.type
_entity.pdbx_description
1 polymer ?
#
loop_
_entity_poly.entity_id
_entity_poly.type
_entity_poly.pdbx_seq_one_letter_code
_entity_poly.pdbx_strand_id
1 'polypeptide(L)'
;MRKQYICDRCLHYFHTSDKLASHEEDCSKINKCKVLLPDEKNNKLTFTNYSKKEWVPFVIYGDFECVLKPVTESRAYSVHEAFSCGLYLKCNFDDDLSEYRCYRKVNDNDMSPSEWFAQNLQDIADKVLLFFDNPKPMRFTSVEKVKFEKAKICHICKRGFTKKDNKVRDHSHVTGEYRGAAHSKCNINYRDVRFVPVIFHNLSGYDSHLFIREIATGFPGRVWVLPQTKERYISFVKFMEDKR
;
A
#
# COMPACT_ATOMS: atom_id res chain seq x y z
N MET A 1 -38.56 -4.62 0.33
CA MET A 1 -37.31 -5.40 0.11
C MET A 1 -37.69 -6.78 -0.42
N ARG A 2 -37.07 -7.28 -1.49
CA ARG A 2 -37.28 -8.66 -1.97
C ARG A 2 -36.67 -9.62 -0.95
N LYS A 3 -37.41 -10.65 -0.54
CA LYS A 3 -36.90 -11.70 0.37
C LYS A 3 -35.70 -12.39 -0.28
N GLN A 4 -34.62 -12.56 0.47
CA GLN A 4 -33.42 -13.26 0.05
C GLN A 4 -33.31 -14.59 0.79
N TYR A 5 -32.87 -15.63 0.08
CA TYR A 5 -32.57 -16.95 0.59
C TYR A 5 -31.08 -17.19 0.36
N ILE A 6 -30.31 -17.53 1.40
CA ILE A 6 -28.85 -17.62 1.33
C ILE A 6 -28.45 -19.08 1.55
N CYS A 7 -27.55 -19.59 0.72
CA CYS A 7 -26.94 -20.91 0.93
C CYS A 7 -25.88 -20.84 2.03
N ASP A 8 -26.05 -21.62 3.10
CA ASP A 8 -25.14 -21.59 4.26
C ASP A 8 -23.73 -22.16 3.96
N ARG A 9 -23.55 -22.85 2.82
CA ARG A 9 -22.25 -23.41 2.42
C ARG A 9 -21.39 -22.44 1.61
N CYS A 10 -21.97 -21.74 0.64
CA CYS A 10 -21.24 -20.87 -0.28
C CYS A 10 -21.58 -19.38 -0.14
N LEU A 11 -22.56 -19.03 0.71
CA LEU A 11 -23.03 -17.68 0.96
C LEU A 11 -23.62 -16.96 -0.27
N HIS A 12 -23.97 -17.70 -1.33
CA HIS A 12 -24.66 -17.16 -2.49
C HIS A 12 -26.15 -16.93 -2.17
N TYR A 13 -26.72 -15.83 -2.67
CA TYR A 13 -28.12 -15.47 -2.41
C TYR A 13 -29.01 -15.76 -3.62
N PHE A 14 -30.26 -16.09 -3.34
CA PHE A 14 -31.32 -16.38 -4.30
C PHE A 14 -32.58 -15.63 -3.92
N HIS A 15 -33.45 -15.38 -4.90
CA HIS A 15 -34.71 -14.66 -4.70
C HIS A 15 -35.92 -15.56 -4.50
N THR A 16 -35.73 -16.88 -4.57
CA THR A 16 -36.78 -17.91 -4.44
C THR A 16 -36.22 -19.13 -3.73
N SER A 17 -37.04 -19.81 -2.93
CA SER A 17 -36.66 -21.07 -2.25
C SER A 17 -36.22 -22.15 -3.23
N ASP A 18 -36.88 -22.26 -4.38
CA ASP A 18 -36.65 -23.37 -5.32
C ASP A 18 -35.27 -23.30 -5.97
N LYS A 19 -34.80 -22.07 -6.23
CA LYS A 19 -33.44 -21.83 -6.74
C LYS A 19 -32.37 -22.13 -5.69
N LEU A 20 -32.64 -21.85 -4.41
CA LEU A 20 -31.75 -22.25 -3.33
C LEU A 20 -31.67 -23.78 -3.24
N ALA A 21 -32.81 -24.48 -3.26
CA ALA A 21 -32.87 -25.93 -3.18
C ALA A 21 -32.12 -26.61 -4.34
N SER A 22 -32.33 -26.16 -5.58
CA SER A 22 -31.59 -26.68 -6.74
C SER A 22 -30.08 -26.42 -6.63
N HIS A 23 -29.69 -25.26 -6.12
CA HIS A 23 -28.28 -24.96 -5.89
C HIS A 23 -27.65 -25.82 -4.78
N GLU A 24 -28.38 -26.09 -3.69
CA GLU A 24 -27.86 -26.88 -2.55
C GLU A 24 -27.47 -28.31 -2.93
N GLU A 25 -28.19 -28.92 -3.88
CA GLU A 25 -27.84 -30.24 -4.41
C GLU A 25 -26.45 -30.27 -5.05
N ASP A 26 -26.16 -29.29 -5.90
CA ASP A 26 -24.86 -29.18 -6.58
C ASP A 26 -23.78 -28.65 -5.64
N CYS A 27 -24.11 -27.64 -4.84
CA CYS A 27 -23.20 -27.03 -3.88
C CYS A 27 -22.71 -28.05 -2.85
N SER A 28 -23.58 -28.94 -2.37
CA SER A 28 -23.19 -29.98 -1.41
C SER A 28 -22.21 -31.01 -1.97
N LYS A 29 -22.28 -31.30 -3.29
CA LYS A 29 -21.42 -32.27 -3.98
C LYS A 29 -20.08 -31.65 -4.40
N ILE A 30 -20.11 -30.41 -4.88
CA ILE A 30 -18.94 -29.71 -5.43
C ILE A 30 -18.14 -29.05 -4.31
N ASN A 31 -18.83 -28.40 -3.37
CA ASN A 31 -18.21 -27.54 -2.37
C ASN A 31 -17.86 -28.34 -1.11
N LYS A 32 -16.67 -28.95 -1.12
CA LYS A 32 -16.08 -29.64 0.05
C LYS A 32 -15.48 -28.68 1.09
N CYS A 33 -15.78 -27.38 1.02
CA CYS A 33 -15.25 -26.40 1.95
C CYS A 33 -15.71 -26.70 3.38
N LYS A 34 -14.72 -26.87 4.27
CA LYS A 34 -14.96 -26.98 5.71
C LYS A 34 -15.37 -25.60 6.24
N VAL A 35 -16.65 -25.43 6.56
CA VAL A 35 -17.13 -24.24 7.27
C VAL A 35 -16.60 -24.31 8.70
N LEU A 36 -15.62 -23.46 9.01
CA LEU A 36 -15.08 -23.29 10.36
C LEU A 36 -15.81 -22.11 11.01
N LEU A 37 -16.82 -22.40 11.81
CA LEU A 37 -17.45 -21.40 12.66
C LEU A 37 -16.53 -21.08 13.86
N PRO A 38 -16.53 -19.84 14.35
CA PRO A 38 -15.82 -19.51 15.57
C PRO A 38 -16.42 -20.27 16.77
N ASP A 39 -15.56 -20.84 17.60
CA ASP A 39 -15.89 -21.31 18.95
C ASP A 39 -15.83 -20.16 19.97
N GLU A 40 -16.12 -20.44 21.23
CA GLU A 40 -16.07 -19.43 22.30
C GLU A 40 -14.68 -18.79 22.50
N LYS A 41 -13.60 -19.40 21.98
CA LYS A 41 -12.22 -18.89 22.11
C LYS A 41 -11.86 -17.92 20.99
N ASN A 42 -12.44 -18.07 19.79
CA ASN A 42 -12.14 -17.22 18.62
C ASN A 42 -13.37 -16.45 18.08
N ASN A 43 -14.48 -16.43 18.81
CA ASN A 43 -15.67 -15.61 18.51
C ASN A 43 -15.45 -14.08 18.60
N LYS A 44 -14.27 -13.63 19.04
CA LYS A 44 -13.91 -12.21 19.10
C LYS A 44 -12.78 -11.90 18.13
N LEU A 45 -13.09 -11.11 17.10
CA LEU A 45 -12.09 -10.53 16.23
C LEU A 45 -11.44 -9.33 16.94
N THR A 46 -10.10 -9.31 16.95
CA THR A 46 -9.34 -8.17 17.44
C THR A 46 -8.33 -7.76 16.38
N PHE A 47 -8.12 -6.46 16.24
CA PHE A 47 -7.11 -5.96 15.35
C PHE A 47 -5.72 -6.21 15.94
N THR A 48 -4.92 -7.03 15.26
CA THR A 48 -3.60 -7.46 15.73
C THR A 48 -2.46 -6.74 15.01
N ASN A 49 -2.67 -6.31 13.76
CA ASN A 49 -1.63 -5.72 12.93
C ASN A 49 -1.52 -4.21 13.11
N TYR A 50 -1.11 -3.80 14.32
CA TYR A 50 -1.11 -2.40 14.73
C TYR A 50 -0.29 -1.47 13.82
N SER A 51 0.77 -1.95 13.17
CA SER A 51 1.57 -1.16 12.21
C SER A 51 0.75 -0.61 11.04
N LYS A 52 -0.37 -1.26 10.68
CA LYS A 52 -1.29 -0.79 9.63
C LYS A 52 -2.16 0.39 10.05
N LYS A 53 -2.04 0.87 11.29
CA LYS A 53 -2.69 2.10 11.76
C LYS A 53 -1.85 3.35 11.50
N GLU A 54 -0.56 3.20 11.23
CA GLU A 54 0.32 4.32 10.89
C GLU A 54 0.09 4.75 9.44
N TRP A 55 0.06 6.07 9.25
CA TRP A 55 0.14 6.66 7.93
C TRP A 55 1.52 6.37 7.33
N VAL A 56 1.55 6.09 6.04
CA VAL A 56 2.80 6.03 5.30
C VAL A 56 3.39 7.46 5.23
N PRO A 57 4.71 7.63 5.45
CA PRO A 57 5.31 8.96 5.48
C PRO A 57 5.32 9.62 4.11
N PHE A 58 5.44 8.84 3.03
CA PHE A 58 5.50 9.30 1.65
C PHE A 58 4.56 8.49 0.76
N VAL A 59 3.90 9.17 -0.19
CA VAL A 59 3.07 8.57 -1.24
C VAL A 59 3.38 9.28 -2.55
N ILE A 60 3.41 8.55 -3.66
CA ILE A 60 3.60 9.11 -5.00
C ILE A 60 2.31 8.92 -5.79
N TYR A 61 1.83 9.97 -6.42
CA TYR A 61 0.76 9.94 -7.40
C TYR A 61 1.37 10.19 -8.78
N GLY A 62 1.19 9.26 -9.71
CA GLY A 62 1.75 9.35 -11.06
C GLY A 62 0.66 9.40 -12.13
N ASP A 63 1.00 10.00 -13.27
CA ASP A 63 0.16 9.99 -14.46
C ASP A 63 1.00 10.10 -15.75
N PHE A 64 0.52 9.49 -16.84
CA PHE A 64 1.17 9.53 -18.15
C PHE A 64 0.21 9.99 -19.24
N GLU A 65 0.73 10.81 -20.14
CA GLU A 65 0.05 11.22 -21.36
C GLU A 65 0.75 10.59 -22.56
N CYS A 66 -0.04 10.07 -23.51
CA CYS A 66 0.48 9.38 -24.68
C CYS A 66 0.00 10.02 -25.98
N VAL A 67 0.84 9.91 -27.00
CA VAL A 67 0.47 10.20 -28.39
C VAL A 67 0.20 8.90 -29.13
N LEU A 68 -0.75 8.93 -30.05
CA LEU A 68 -1.05 7.80 -30.92
C LEU A 68 -0.18 7.90 -32.17
N LYS A 69 0.71 6.94 -32.38
CA LYS A 69 1.45 6.81 -33.63
C LYS A 69 0.79 5.77 -34.54
N PRO A 70 0.46 6.12 -35.79
CA PRO A 70 -0.11 5.17 -36.74
C PRO A 70 0.91 4.07 -37.04
N VAL A 71 0.44 2.83 -37.16
CA VAL A 71 1.25 1.66 -37.53
C VAL A 71 0.75 1.12 -38.86
N THR A 72 1.68 0.62 -39.68
CA THR A 72 1.41 0.02 -40.99
C THR A 72 0.98 -1.44 -40.91
N GLU A 73 0.98 -2.05 -39.73
CA GLU A 73 0.63 -3.45 -39.52
C GLU A 73 -0.89 -3.72 -39.54
N SER A 74 -1.31 -4.79 -40.20
CA SER A 74 -2.73 -5.15 -40.37
C SER A 74 -3.52 -5.45 -39.08
N ARG A 75 -2.84 -5.65 -37.95
CA ARG A 75 -3.44 -6.08 -36.67
C ARG A 75 -3.60 -4.97 -35.63
N ALA A 76 -3.01 -3.79 -35.85
CA ALA A 76 -3.10 -2.66 -34.93
C ALA A 76 -3.12 -1.33 -35.70
N TYR A 77 -4.08 -0.46 -35.38
CA TYR A 77 -4.26 0.82 -36.06
C TYR A 77 -3.32 1.93 -35.52
N SER A 78 -2.91 1.83 -34.25
CA SER A 78 -2.00 2.79 -33.62
C SER A 78 -1.28 2.19 -32.40
N VAL A 79 -0.07 2.66 -32.12
CA VAL A 79 0.67 2.37 -30.87
C VAL A 79 0.61 3.61 -29.97
N HIS A 80 0.39 3.40 -28.68
CA HIS A 80 0.46 4.45 -27.67
C HIS A 80 1.92 4.63 -27.24
N GLU A 81 2.46 5.82 -27.48
CA GLU A 81 3.80 6.20 -27.06
C GLU A 81 3.71 7.28 -25.99
N ALA A 82 4.33 7.04 -24.83
CA ALA A 82 4.40 8.03 -23.76
C ALA A 82 5.08 9.31 -24.25
N PHE A 83 4.39 10.44 -24.09
CA PHE A 83 4.86 11.76 -24.53
C PHE A 83 5.20 12.68 -23.36
N SER A 84 4.44 12.59 -22.27
CA SER A 84 4.76 13.27 -21.02
C SER A 84 4.31 12.46 -19.82
N CYS A 85 4.89 12.74 -18.67
CA CYS A 85 4.49 12.16 -17.39
C CYS A 85 4.57 13.20 -16.28
N GLY A 86 3.79 12.97 -15.22
CA GLY A 86 3.81 13.74 -13.99
C GLY A 86 3.90 12.81 -12.79
N LEU A 87 4.57 13.27 -11.75
CA LEU A 87 4.54 12.64 -10.44
C LEU A 87 4.43 13.69 -9.35
N TYR A 88 3.64 13.39 -8.33
CA TYR A 88 3.51 14.18 -7.12
C TYR A 88 3.90 13.33 -5.92
N LEU A 89 5.04 13.66 -5.31
CA LEU A 89 5.45 13.12 -4.02
C LEU A 89 4.73 13.90 -2.93
N LYS A 90 3.87 13.23 -2.16
CA LYS A 90 3.24 13.78 -0.96
C LYS A 90 3.95 13.26 0.28
N CYS A 91 4.42 14.17 1.12
CA CYS A 91 4.87 13.88 2.47
C CYS A 91 3.73 14.17 3.47
N ASN A 92 3.49 13.27 4.42
CA ASN A 92 2.39 13.40 5.38
C ASN A 92 2.75 14.21 6.65
N PHE A 93 4.03 14.48 6.89
CA PHE A 93 4.49 15.10 8.13
C PHE A 93 5.21 16.43 7.93
N ASP A 94 5.54 16.77 6.69
CA ASP A 94 6.23 18.01 6.33
C ASP A 94 5.87 18.36 4.88
N ASP A 95 5.04 19.37 4.70
CA ASP A 95 4.55 19.77 3.38
C ASP A 95 5.68 20.31 2.48
N ASP A 96 6.76 20.84 3.05
CA ASP A 96 7.91 21.35 2.29
C ASP A 96 8.72 20.22 1.61
N LEU A 97 8.55 18.98 2.09
CA LEU A 97 9.09 17.78 1.45
C LEU A 97 8.19 17.23 0.33
N SER A 98 7.00 17.80 0.14
CA SER A 98 6.11 17.43 -0.96
C SER A 98 6.55 18.15 -2.23
N GLU A 99 6.57 17.43 -3.35
CA GLU A 99 7.13 17.96 -4.59
C GLU A 99 6.35 17.43 -5.80
N TYR A 100 6.03 18.33 -6.73
CA TYR A 100 5.51 17.96 -8.04
C TYR A 100 6.64 18.02 -9.07
N ARG A 101 6.78 16.96 -9.86
CA ARG A 101 7.71 16.91 -10.98
C ARG A 101 6.97 16.46 -12.23
N CYS A 102 7.35 17.00 -13.37
CA CYS A 102 6.81 16.57 -14.65
C CYS A 102 7.87 16.62 -15.74
N TYR A 103 7.64 15.84 -16.77
CA TYR A 103 8.52 15.75 -17.92
C TYR A 103 7.73 15.60 -19.20
N ARG A 104 8.14 16.32 -20.23
CA ARG A 104 7.60 16.24 -21.58
C ARG A 104 8.76 16.09 -22.54
N LYS A 105 8.70 15.08 -23.39
CA LYS A 105 9.69 14.88 -24.44
C LYS A 105 9.58 16.00 -25.48
N VAL A 106 10.69 16.66 -25.82
CA VAL A 106 10.70 17.77 -26.79
C VAL A 106 11.33 17.34 -28.11
N ASN A 107 12.47 16.65 -28.05
CA ASN A 107 13.20 16.16 -29.22
C ASN A 107 13.28 14.63 -29.23
N ASP A 108 13.49 14.04 -30.39
CA ASP A 108 13.55 12.57 -30.54
C ASP A 108 14.71 11.93 -29.77
N ASN A 109 15.83 12.64 -29.65
CA ASN A 109 17.03 12.21 -28.92
C ASN A 109 16.94 12.42 -27.40
N ASP A 110 15.90 13.10 -26.92
CA ASP A 110 15.70 13.26 -25.48
C ASP A 110 15.29 11.93 -24.85
N MET A 111 15.60 11.78 -23.56
CA MET A 111 15.16 10.65 -22.74
C MET A 111 13.64 10.45 -22.84
N SER A 112 13.19 9.19 -22.85
CA SER A 112 11.75 8.91 -22.85
C SER A 112 11.10 9.28 -21.50
N PRO A 113 9.80 9.62 -21.48
CA PRO A 113 9.09 9.86 -20.21
C PRO A 113 9.16 8.66 -19.25
N SER A 114 9.18 7.43 -19.77
CA SER A 114 9.29 6.22 -18.98
C SER A 114 10.64 6.09 -18.26
N GLU A 115 11.74 6.40 -18.96
CA GLU A 115 13.08 6.43 -18.37
C GLU A 115 13.20 7.55 -17.33
N TRP A 116 12.70 8.75 -17.65
CA TRP A 116 12.70 9.88 -16.71
C TRP A 116 11.93 9.53 -15.43
N PHE A 117 10.77 8.89 -15.58
CA PHE A 117 9.93 8.47 -14.46
C PHE A 117 10.64 7.43 -13.59
N ALA A 118 11.26 6.42 -14.19
CA ALA A 118 12.02 5.40 -13.45
C ALA A 118 13.20 5.99 -12.68
N GLN A 119 13.96 6.91 -13.29
CA GLN A 119 15.06 7.64 -12.62
C GLN A 119 14.55 8.46 -11.43
N ASN A 120 13.44 9.20 -11.60
CA ASN A 120 12.88 9.97 -10.50
C ASN A 120 12.36 9.10 -9.36
N LEU A 121 11.77 7.95 -9.66
CA LEU A 121 11.37 7.00 -8.62
C LEU A 121 12.58 6.46 -7.84
N GLN A 122 13.70 6.18 -8.54
CA GLN A 122 14.94 5.78 -7.88
C GLN A 122 15.49 6.89 -6.97
N ASP A 123 15.57 8.13 -7.47
CA ASP A 123 16.05 9.28 -6.70
C ASP A 123 15.21 9.53 -5.45
N ILE A 124 13.88 9.44 -5.59
CA ILE A 124 12.96 9.57 -4.46
C ILE A 124 13.17 8.41 -3.47
N ALA A 125 13.30 7.17 -3.96
CA ALA A 125 13.53 6.02 -3.10
C ALA A 125 14.84 6.14 -2.31
N ASP A 126 15.93 6.57 -2.93
CA ASP A 126 17.22 6.81 -2.27
C ASP A 126 17.10 7.91 -1.20
N LYS A 127 16.41 9.02 -1.49
CA LYS A 127 16.13 10.09 -0.51
C LYS A 127 15.30 9.58 0.67
N VAL A 128 14.22 8.84 0.40
CA VAL A 128 13.32 8.30 1.44
C VAL A 128 14.05 7.26 2.30
N LEU A 129 14.94 6.46 1.73
CA LEU A 129 15.73 5.49 2.47
C LEU A 129 16.62 6.17 3.51
N LEU A 130 17.21 7.34 3.19
CA LEU A 130 17.97 8.13 4.17
C LEU A 130 17.12 8.54 5.37
N PHE A 131 15.85 8.87 5.19
CA PHE A 131 14.95 9.16 6.33
C PHE A 131 14.71 7.92 7.20
N PHE A 132 14.59 6.75 6.60
CA PHE A 132 14.35 5.51 7.34
C PHE A 132 15.59 4.98 8.06
N ASP A 133 16.78 5.23 7.54
CA ASP A 133 18.04 4.78 8.14
C ASP A 133 18.60 5.76 9.18
N ASN A 134 18.05 6.98 9.27
CA ASN A 134 18.41 7.99 10.26
C ASN A 134 17.23 8.31 11.20
N PRO A 135 16.86 7.39 12.11
CA PRO A 135 15.74 7.61 13.02
C PRO A 135 16.01 8.81 13.94
N LYS A 136 15.09 9.77 13.96
CA LYS A 136 15.18 10.96 14.81
C LYS A 136 14.98 10.59 16.28
N PRO A 137 15.78 11.16 17.20
CA PRO A 137 15.55 10.97 18.63
C PRO A 137 14.21 11.57 19.06
N MET A 138 13.59 10.95 20.06
CA MET A 138 12.34 11.43 20.63
C MET A 138 12.49 12.86 21.20
N ARG A 139 11.65 13.77 20.72
CA ARG A 139 11.41 15.08 21.32
C ARG A 139 10.34 14.89 22.40
N PHE A 140 10.69 15.16 23.66
CA PHE A 140 9.80 14.90 24.79
C PHE A 140 9.71 16.11 25.71
N THR A 141 8.60 16.83 25.60
CA THR A 141 8.33 18.06 26.35
C THR A 141 7.83 17.77 27.76
N SER A 142 7.92 18.77 28.65
CA SER A 142 7.38 18.67 30.00
C SER A 142 5.87 18.40 30.02
N VAL A 143 5.12 18.94 29.06
CA VAL A 143 3.68 18.70 28.92
C VAL A 143 3.39 17.25 28.54
N GLU A 144 4.17 16.69 27.62
CA GLU A 144 4.05 15.28 27.22
C GLU A 144 4.45 14.32 28.32
N LYS A 145 5.43 14.69 29.15
CA LYS A 145 5.80 13.94 30.36
C LYS A 145 4.62 13.80 31.31
N VAL A 146 3.89 14.88 31.57
CA VAL A 146 2.67 14.85 32.39
C VAL A 146 1.58 13.99 31.73
N LYS A 147 1.40 14.10 30.40
CA LYS A 147 0.45 13.24 29.65
C LYS A 147 0.81 11.76 29.77
N PHE A 148 2.09 11.42 29.63
CA PHE A 148 2.60 10.05 29.76
C PHE A 148 2.38 9.49 31.17
N GLU A 149 2.72 10.25 32.21
CA GLU A 149 2.55 9.84 33.60
C GLU A 149 1.08 9.56 33.93
N LYS A 150 0.17 10.44 33.50
CA LYS A 150 -1.28 10.32 33.70
C LYS A 150 -1.95 9.29 32.80
N ALA A 151 -1.29 8.81 31.74
CA ALA A 151 -1.88 7.86 30.80
C ALA A 151 -2.21 6.52 31.49
N LYS A 152 -3.50 6.14 31.43
CA LYS A 152 -4.04 4.88 31.96
C LYS A 152 -4.27 3.82 30.88
N ILE A 153 -4.24 4.22 29.62
CA ILE A 153 -4.58 3.38 28.46
C ILE A 153 -3.44 3.46 27.43
N CYS A 154 -3.07 2.33 26.85
CA CYS A 154 -2.13 2.24 25.76
C CYS A 154 -2.73 2.83 24.48
N HIS A 155 -2.04 3.75 23.81
CA HIS A 155 -2.56 4.38 22.59
C HIS A 155 -2.62 3.41 21.38
N ILE A 156 -1.83 2.35 21.35
CA ILE A 156 -1.78 1.37 20.25
C ILE A 156 -2.92 0.34 20.34
N CYS A 157 -2.95 -0.42 21.44
CA CYS A 157 -3.91 -1.52 21.62
C CYS A 157 -5.21 -1.08 22.31
N LYS A 158 -5.27 0.17 22.81
CA LYS A 158 -6.42 0.77 23.50
C LYS A 158 -6.82 0.04 24.79
N ARG A 159 -5.95 -0.80 25.36
CA ARG A 159 -6.17 -1.48 26.65
C ARG A 159 -5.50 -0.72 27.80
N GLY A 160 -6.05 -0.89 29.00
CA GLY A 160 -5.51 -0.28 30.22
C GLY A 160 -4.12 -0.81 30.59
N PHE A 161 -3.37 -0.01 31.35
CA PHE A 161 -2.14 -0.44 32.01
C PHE A 161 -2.44 -1.12 33.34
N THR A 162 -1.76 -2.23 33.60
CA THR A 162 -1.73 -2.91 34.89
C THR A 162 -0.40 -2.66 35.59
N LYS A 163 -0.31 -2.96 36.90
CA LYS A 163 0.95 -2.83 37.66
C LYS A 163 2.11 -3.70 37.14
N LYS A 164 1.80 -4.74 36.36
CA LYS A 164 2.79 -5.65 35.79
C LYS A 164 3.29 -5.18 34.41
N ASP A 165 2.63 -4.19 33.81
CA ASP A 165 2.98 -3.71 32.48
C ASP A 165 4.15 -2.74 32.52
N ASN A 166 5.12 -2.92 31.62
CA ASN A 166 6.14 -1.92 31.37
C ASN A 166 5.57 -0.84 30.42
N LYS A 167 5.26 0.34 30.98
CA LYS A 167 4.75 1.50 30.25
C LYS A 167 5.91 2.26 29.61
N VAL A 168 5.92 2.34 28.29
CA VAL A 168 6.98 2.98 27.49
C VAL A 168 6.45 4.14 26.66
N ARG A 169 7.36 5.00 26.21
CA ARG A 169 7.07 6.17 25.38
C ARG A 169 7.25 5.80 23.92
N ASP A 170 6.16 5.74 23.17
CA ASP A 170 6.20 5.56 21.73
C ASP A 170 6.39 6.91 21.04
N HIS A 171 7.15 6.92 19.95
CA HIS A 171 7.41 8.10 19.15
C HIS A 171 7.59 7.74 17.68
N SER A 172 7.43 8.73 16.81
CA SER A 172 7.75 8.61 15.40
C SER A 172 9.26 8.68 15.20
N HIS A 173 9.86 7.69 14.54
CA HIS A 173 11.27 7.76 14.16
C HIS A 173 11.51 8.72 12.99
N VAL A 174 10.46 9.17 12.29
CA VAL A 174 10.58 10.10 11.16
C VAL A 174 10.53 11.56 11.62
N THR A 175 9.63 11.89 12.55
CA THR A 175 9.44 13.26 13.06
C THR A 175 10.10 13.50 14.43
N GLY A 176 10.37 12.42 15.18
CA GLY A 176 10.80 12.47 16.58
C GLY A 176 9.66 12.76 17.56
N GLU A 177 8.43 12.94 17.09
CA GLU A 177 7.30 13.36 17.93
C GLU A 177 6.76 12.20 18.78
N TYR A 178 6.45 12.51 20.04
CA TYR A 178 5.83 11.57 20.96
C TYR A 178 4.40 11.24 20.52
N ARG A 179 4.12 9.96 20.29
CA ARG A 179 2.81 9.46 19.86
C ARG A 179 1.90 9.13 21.05
N GLY A 180 2.47 8.57 22.12
CA GLY A 180 1.69 8.17 23.28
C GLY A 180 2.35 7.15 24.19
N ALA A 181 1.66 6.86 25.30
CA ALA A 181 2.07 5.83 26.22
C ALA A 181 1.65 4.47 25.66
N ALA A 182 2.58 3.51 25.64
CA ALA A 182 2.34 2.17 25.12
C ALA A 182 2.79 1.08 26.09
N HIS A 183 2.20 -0.10 25.95
CA HIS A 183 2.83 -1.31 26.49
C HIS A 183 4.12 -1.57 25.71
N SER A 184 5.20 -1.97 26.39
CA SER A 184 6.47 -2.31 25.76
C SER A 184 6.30 -3.29 24.57
N LYS A 185 5.48 -4.34 24.75
CA LYS A 185 5.16 -5.30 23.67
C LYS A 185 4.41 -4.66 22.51
N CYS A 186 3.51 -3.70 22.76
CA CYS A 186 2.81 -3.02 21.68
C CYS A 186 3.79 -2.14 20.89
N ASN A 187 4.65 -1.39 21.59
CA ASN A 187 5.66 -0.51 21.00
C ASN A 187 6.61 -1.25 20.05
N ILE A 188 7.17 -2.38 20.48
CA ILE A 188 8.10 -3.20 19.66
C ILE A 188 7.44 -3.72 18.36
N ASN A 189 6.13 -3.93 18.40
CA ASN A 189 5.34 -4.40 17.24
C ASN A 189 4.74 -3.25 16.43
N TYR A 190 4.85 -2.01 16.90
CA TYR A 190 4.37 -0.81 16.22
C TYR A 190 5.49 -0.23 15.37
N ARG A 191 5.81 -0.96 14.30
CA ARG A 191 6.94 -0.64 13.42
C ARG A 191 6.51 0.32 12.32
N ASP A 192 7.42 1.25 12.00
CA ASP A 192 7.23 2.15 10.87
C ASP A 192 7.18 1.38 9.55
N VAL A 193 6.34 1.87 8.65
CA VAL A 193 6.14 1.28 7.34
C VAL A 193 7.25 1.76 6.40
N ARG A 194 8.10 0.83 5.95
CA ARG A 194 9.24 1.11 5.06
C ARG A 194 8.94 0.76 3.60
N PHE A 195 7.91 1.38 3.04
CA PHE A 195 7.65 1.36 1.59
C PHE A 195 6.95 2.65 1.15
N VAL A 196 7.06 2.98 -0.13
CA VAL A 196 6.40 4.14 -0.74
C VAL A 196 5.35 3.63 -1.72
N PRO A 197 4.04 3.84 -1.47
CA PRO A 197 3.02 3.54 -2.45
C PRO A 197 3.15 4.48 -3.65
N VAL A 198 3.05 3.91 -4.86
CA VAL A 198 2.91 4.67 -6.11
C VAL A 198 1.53 4.37 -6.69
N ILE A 199 0.73 5.41 -6.87
CA ILE A 199 -0.69 5.32 -7.20
C ILE A 199 -0.93 5.92 -8.58
N PHE A 200 -1.65 5.18 -9.42
CA PHE A 200 -2.13 5.61 -10.73
C PHE A 200 -3.63 5.37 -10.80
N HIS A 201 -4.32 6.17 -11.62
CA HIS A 201 -5.76 6.02 -11.82
C HIS A 201 -6.10 4.75 -12.62
N ASN A 202 -5.24 4.32 -13.57
CA ASN A 202 -5.45 3.13 -14.39
C ASN A 202 -4.18 2.26 -14.56
N LEU A 203 -3.49 1.97 -13.45
CA LEU A 203 -2.25 1.19 -13.45
C LEU A 203 -2.37 -0.12 -14.25
N SER A 204 -3.30 -0.98 -13.84
CA SER A 204 -3.42 -2.35 -14.37
C SER A 204 -3.94 -2.41 -15.80
N GLY A 205 -4.75 -1.43 -16.20
CA GLY A 205 -5.39 -1.42 -17.50
C GLY A 205 -4.57 -0.74 -18.58
N TYR A 206 -3.69 0.21 -18.21
CA TYR A 206 -3.01 1.05 -19.18
C TYR A 206 -1.59 1.43 -18.74
N ASP A 207 -1.45 2.27 -17.70
CA ASP A 207 -0.22 3.01 -17.42
C ASP A 207 1.00 2.11 -17.18
N SER A 208 0.81 0.97 -16.52
CA SER A 208 1.92 0.06 -16.20
C SER A 208 2.72 -0.38 -17.43
N HIS A 209 2.06 -0.56 -18.58
CA HIS A 209 2.72 -0.97 -19.81
C HIS A 209 3.70 0.06 -20.35
N LEU A 210 3.54 1.33 -19.97
CA LEU A 210 4.38 2.41 -20.45
C LEU A 210 5.76 2.40 -19.81
N PHE A 211 5.89 1.93 -18.55
CA PHE A 211 7.10 2.12 -17.76
C PHE A 211 7.57 0.90 -16.97
N ILE A 212 6.81 -0.21 -16.92
CA ILE A 212 7.18 -1.38 -16.10
C ILE A 212 8.53 -1.98 -16.50
N ARG A 213 8.89 -1.91 -17.79
CA ARG A 213 10.18 -2.39 -18.29
C ARG A 213 11.30 -1.53 -17.71
N GLU A 214 11.16 -0.21 -17.78
CA GLU A 214 12.11 0.76 -17.25
C GLU A 214 12.25 0.65 -15.72
N ILE A 215 11.18 0.31 -14.99
CA ILE A 215 11.27 -0.02 -13.55
C ILE A 215 12.01 -1.34 -13.30
N ALA A 216 11.81 -2.34 -14.16
CA ALA A 216 12.46 -3.63 -14.01
C ALA A 216 13.96 -3.57 -14.32
N THR A 217 14.36 -2.82 -15.35
CA THR A 217 15.74 -2.83 -15.89
C THR A 217 16.51 -1.54 -15.64
N GLY A 218 15.86 -0.42 -15.37
CA GLY A 218 16.48 0.90 -15.30
C GLY A 218 17.34 1.13 -14.05
N PHE A 219 17.12 0.35 -12.99
CA PHE A 219 17.96 0.38 -11.79
C PHE A 219 17.96 -0.97 -11.04
N PRO A 220 18.97 -1.24 -10.18
CA PRO A 220 19.11 -2.52 -9.49
C PRO A 220 17.94 -2.87 -8.56
N GLY A 221 17.88 -4.15 -8.16
CA GLY A 221 16.85 -4.68 -7.29
C GLY A 221 15.68 -5.37 -8.00
N ARG A 222 15.14 -6.38 -7.32
CA ARG A 222 14.13 -7.28 -7.90
C ARG A 222 12.77 -6.60 -8.05
N VAL A 223 12.00 -7.03 -9.05
CA VAL A 223 10.58 -6.71 -9.18
C VAL A 223 9.75 -7.92 -8.82
N TRP A 224 8.76 -7.74 -7.95
CA TRP A 224 7.71 -8.71 -7.70
C TRP A 224 6.42 -8.20 -8.34
N VAL A 225 5.72 -9.07 -9.07
CA VAL A 225 4.50 -8.71 -9.80
C VAL A 225 3.36 -9.59 -9.32
N LEU A 226 2.18 -9.00 -9.16
CA LEU A 226 0.92 -9.71 -8.98
C LEU A 226 0.14 -9.69 -10.32
N PRO A 227 0.35 -10.68 -11.20
CA PRO A 227 -0.27 -10.71 -12.51
C PRO A 227 -1.74 -11.16 -12.42
N GLN A 228 -2.59 -10.58 -13.27
CA GLN A 228 -3.92 -11.10 -13.59
C GLN A 228 -3.89 -11.91 -14.89
N THR A 229 -3.15 -11.42 -15.89
CA THR A 229 -2.87 -12.11 -17.15
C THR A 229 -1.41 -11.86 -17.56
N LYS A 230 -0.96 -12.39 -18.71
CA LYS A 230 0.37 -12.08 -19.25
C LYS A 230 0.56 -10.59 -19.61
N GLU A 231 -0.53 -9.87 -19.82
CA GLU A 231 -0.56 -8.47 -20.26
C GLU A 231 -1.31 -7.57 -19.27
N ARG A 232 -1.63 -8.06 -18.05
CA ARG A 232 -2.31 -7.23 -17.05
C ARG A 232 -1.77 -7.54 -15.67
N TYR A 233 -1.30 -6.51 -14.99
CA TYR A 233 -0.71 -6.61 -13.66
C TYR A 233 -1.58 -5.86 -12.66
N ILE A 234 -2.05 -6.54 -11.62
CA ILE A 234 -2.87 -5.92 -10.55
C ILE A 234 -2.01 -4.90 -9.80
N SER A 235 -0.79 -5.31 -9.44
CA SER A 235 0.20 -4.46 -8.81
C SER A 235 1.60 -5.05 -9.02
N PHE A 236 2.62 -4.23 -8.79
CA PHE A 236 3.99 -4.69 -8.72
C PHE A 236 4.75 -3.89 -7.66
N VAL A 237 5.82 -4.48 -7.17
CA VAL A 237 6.69 -3.93 -6.13
C VAL A 237 8.12 -4.01 -6.65
N LYS A 238 8.77 -2.85 -6.73
CA LYS A 238 10.22 -2.75 -6.92
C LYS A 238 10.88 -2.75 -5.55
N PHE A 239 11.79 -3.69 -5.32
CA PHE A 239 12.64 -3.70 -4.14
C PHE A 239 13.93 -2.96 -4.47
N MET A 240 14.31 -2.02 -3.61
CA MET A 240 15.62 -1.38 -3.69
C MET A 240 16.69 -2.37 -3.20
N GLU A 241 17.83 -2.45 -3.88
CA GLU A 241 18.98 -3.18 -3.36
C GLU A 241 19.54 -2.48 -2.13
N ASP A 242 19.78 -3.26 -1.07
CA ASP A 242 20.42 -2.75 0.14
C ASP A 242 21.88 -2.48 -0.21
N LYS A 243 22.31 -1.21 -0.19
CA LYS A 243 23.71 -0.82 -0.44
C LYS A 243 24.59 -1.03 0.81
N ARG A 244 24.15 -1.86 1.76
CA ARG A 244 24.80 -2.14 3.05
C ARG A 244 25.63 -3.42 3.02
#